data_AF-A0A8S9LWI4-F1
#
_entry.id   AF-A0A8S9LWI4-F1
#
_cell.length_a   1.000
_cell.length_b   1.000
_cell.length_c   1.000
_cell.angle_alpha   90.00
_cell.angle_beta   90.00
_cell.angle_gamma   90.00
#
_symmetry.space_group_name_H-M   'P 1'
#
loop_
_entity.id
_entity.type
_entity.pdbx_description
1 polymer ?
#
loop_
_entity_poly.entity_id
_entity_poly.type
_entity_poly.pdbx_seq_one_letter_code
_entity_poly.pdbx_strand_id
1 'polypeptide(L)'
;MANSSVDMEDIQTVDLMSELLRRMKCASKPDKRLVFIGPPGSGKGTQSPVIKDEFCLCHLSTGDMLRAAVAAKSPLGVKAKEAMDKGELVSDDLVVGIMDEAMNRPKCQKGFILDGFPRTVTQAEKLDEMLNRRGAQIDKVLNFAIDDSQYCPSLSYTAGDLAIAAAICSSFLEFPIPHGVAFIGEIGLGGEIRTVPRMEKRVSTVAKLGFTKCVVPKSVEKSLKSLGLKEIEIIGCKNLKELINSVFRG
;
A
#
# COMPACT_ATOMS: atom_id res chain seq x y z
N MET A 1 -1.97 -1.17 -30.04
CA MET A 1 -1.32 -2.34 -30.65
C MET A 1 0.17 -2.24 -30.35
N ALA A 2 0.67 -3.14 -29.51
CA ALA A 2 2.07 -3.52 -29.42
C ALA A 2 2.05 -4.89 -28.74
N ASN A 3 1.59 -5.90 -29.49
CA ASN A 3 1.78 -7.28 -29.08
C ASN A 3 3.26 -7.55 -29.39
N SER A 4 4.14 -7.32 -28.42
CA SER A 4 5.52 -7.80 -28.50
C SER A 4 5.46 -9.32 -28.33
N SER A 5 5.05 -10.01 -29.40
CA SER A 5 5.20 -11.46 -29.50
C SER A 5 6.69 -11.72 -29.48
N VAL A 6 7.21 -12.15 -28.34
CA VAL A 6 8.56 -12.70 -28.26
C VAL A 6 8.58 -13.92 -29.15
N ASP A 7 9.40 -13.90 -30.19
CA ASP A 7 9.61 -15.08 -31.03
C ASP A 7 10.35 -16.13 -30.20
N MET A 8 9.88 -17.38 -30.22
CA MET A 8 10.55 -18.46 -29.48
C MET A 8 11.94 -18.76 -30.06
N GLU A 9 12.17 -18.44 -31.34
CA GLU A 9 13.47 -18.63 -31.99
C GLU A 9 14.57 -17.72 -31.41
N ASP A 10 14.20 -16.57 -30.82
CA ASP A 10 15.13 -15.60 -30.24
C ASP A 10 15.52 -15.92 -28.78
N ILE A 11 14.87 -16.91 -28.16
CA ILE A 11 15.08 -17.28 -26.75
C ILE A 11 16.17 -18.36 -26.67
N GLN A 12 17.19 -18.13 -25.83
CA GLN A 12 18.22 -19.13 -25.58
C GLN A 12 17.62 -20.45 -25.08
N THR A 13 18.07 -21.59 -25.61
CA THR A 13 17.56 -22.91 -25.23
C THR A 13 17.62 -23.16 -23.72
N VAL A 14 18.64 -22.64 -23.04
CA VAL A 14 18.80 -22.77 -21.58
C VAL A 14 17.66 -22.08 -20.82
N ASP A 15 17.22 -20.91 -21.27
CA ASP A 15 16.11 -20.17 -20.66
C ASP A 15 14.79 -20.89 -20.90
N LEU A 16 14.57 -21.40 -22.12
CA LEU A 16 13.39 -22.19 -22.45
C LEU A 16 13.30 -23.45 -21.58
N MET A 17 14.40 -24.19 -21.46
CA MET A 17 14.47 -25.40 -20.63
C MET A 17 14.26 -25.08 -19.14
N SER A 18 14.81 -23.97 -18.65
CA SER A 18 14.61 -23.52 -17.27
C SER A 18 13.14 -23.18 -16.98
N GLU A 19 12.47 -22.48 -17.89
CA GLU A 19 11.04 -22.15 -17.77
C GLU A 19 10.15 -23.40 -17.89
N LEU A 20 10.47 -24.35 -18.78
CA LEU A 20 9.77 -25.63 -18.87
C LEU A 20 9.91 -26.45 -17.58
N LEU A 21 11.13 -26.57 -17.04
CA LEU A 21 11.37 -27.24 -15.76
C LEU A 21 10.60 -26.57 -14.63
N ARG A 22 10.54 -25.24 -14.60
CA ARG A 22 9.72 -24.48 -13.63
C ARG A 22 8.24 -24.85 -13.77
N ARG A 23 7.69 -24.83 -14.98
CA ARG A 23 6.28 -25.20 -15.23
C ARG A 23 5.98 -26.66 -14.89
N MET A 24 6.88 -27.58 -15.17
CA MET A 24 6.72 -28.99 -14.78
C MET A 24 6.69 -29.16 -13.26
N LYS A 25 7.56 -28.47 -12.52
CA LYS A 25 7.52 -28.45 -11.05
C LYS A 25 6.17 -27.91 -10.56
N CYS A 26 5.71 -26.80 -11.13
CA CYS A 26 4.42 -26.20 -10.80
C CYS A 26 3.21 -27.09 -11.13
N ALA A 27 3.26 -27.88 -12.21
CA ALA A 27 2.15 -28.73 -12.63
C ALA A 27 1.74 -29.74 -11.55
N SER A 28 2.73 -30.26 -10.81
CA SER A 28 2.53 -31.19 -9.69
C SER A 28 1.94 -30.55 -8.43
N LYS A 29 1.93 -29.22 -8.33
CA LYS A 29 1.41 -28.50 -7.15
C LYS A 29 -0.12 -28.41 -7.22
N PRO A 30 -0.81 -28.50 -6.06
CA PRO A 30 -2.27 -28.37 -6.00
C PRO A 30 -2.70 -26.95 -6.31
N ASP A 31 -3.87 -26.82 -6.93
CA ASP A 31 -4.49 -25.52 -7.16
C ASP A 31 -4.90 -24.90 -5.82
N LYS A 32 -4.65 -23.59 -5.62
CA LYS A 32 -4.99 -22.89 -4.37
C LYS A 32 -5.44 -21.45 -4.59
N ARG A 33 -6.53 -21.07 -3.93
CA ARG A 33 -7.10 -19.73 -3.89
C ARG A 33 -7.06 -19.24 -2.45
N LEU A 34 -6.10 -18.36 -2.18
CA LEU A 34 -5.75 -17.89 -0.85
C LEU A 34 -6.11 -16.42 -0.68
N VAL A 35 -6.57 -16.04 0.51
CA VAL A 35 -6.75 -14.65 0.92
C VAL A 35 -5.85 -14.36 2.11
N PHE A 36 -5.06 -13.29 2.04
CA PHE A 36 -4.20 -12.87 3.14
C PHE A 36 -4.79 -11.63 3.81
N ILE A 37 -5.11 -11.78 5.10
CA ILE A 37 -5.66 -10.72 5.94
C ILE A 37 -4.66 -10.42 7.05
N GLY A 38 -4.56 -9.16 7.46
CA GLY A 38 -3.73 -8.74 8.59
C GLY A 38 -3.34 -7.27 8.47
N PRO A 39 -2.87 -6.63 9.55
CA PRO A 39 -2.53 -5.20 9.55
C PRO A 39 -1.32 -4.89 8.64
N PRO A 40 -1.12 -3.63 8.20
CA PRO A 40 0.10 -3.23 7.48
C PRO A 40 1.36 -3.62 8.26
N GLY A 41 2.44 -4.02 7.58
CA GLY A 41 3.65 -4.47 8.27
C GLY A 41 3.56 -5.86 8.90
N SER A 42 2.43 -6.58 8.75
CA SER A 42 2.27 -7.92 9.32
C SER A 42 3.07 -9.06 8.66
N GLY A 43 4.02 -8.72 7.79
CA GLY A 43 4.79 -9.71 7.02
C GLY A 43 4.06 -10.32 5.81
N LYS A 44 2.83 -9.90 5.49
CA LYS A 44 2.11 -10.36 4.27
C LYS A 44 2.98 -10.20 3.01
N GLY A 45 3.51 -9.00 2.78
CA GLY A 45 4.39 -8.73 1.63
C GLY A 45 5.67 -9.57 1.61
N THR A 46 6.13 -10.06 2.76
CA THR A 46 7.29 -10.96 2.87
C THR A 46 6.90 -12.40 2.55
N GLN A 47 5.73 -12.86 2.99
CA GLN A 47 5.29 -14.25 2.83
C GLN A 47 4.57 -14.50 1.49
N SER A 48 3.86 -13.51 0.94
CA SER A 48 3.15 -13.62 -0.34
C SER A 48 4.05 -14.11 -1.48
N PRO A 49 5.26 -13.55 -1.72
CA PRO A 49 6.14 -14.02 -2.79
C PRO A 49 6.64 -15.45 -2.58
N VAL A 50 6.96 -15.82 -1.34
CA VAL A 50 7.44 -17.18 -0.99
C VAL A 50 6.36 -18.21 -1.30
N ILE A 51 5.13 -17.97 -0.84
CA ILE A 51 3.98 -18.86 -1.08
C ILE A 51 3.60 -18.87 -2.57
N LYS A 52 3.70 -17.72 -3.24
CA LYS A 52 3.49 -17.58 -4.68
C LYS A 52 4.43 -18.49 -5.46
N ASP A 53 5.72 -18.48 -5.14
CA ASP A 53 6.72 -19.27 -5.87
C ASP A 53 6.65 -20.76 -5.53
N GLU A 54 6.38 -21.11 -4.26
CA GLU A 54 6.27 -22.51 -3.81
C GLU A 54 5.06 -23.25 -4.41
N PHE A 55 3.92 -22.57 -4.56
CA PHE A 55 2.69 -23.13 -5.12
C PHE A 55 2.40 -22.67 -6.55
N CYS A 56 3.28 -21.86 -7.14
CA CYS A 56 3.13 -21.29 -8.48
C CYS A 56 1.81 -20.54 -8.69
N LEU A 57 1.43 -19.75 -7.69
CA LEU A 57 0.19 -18.98 -7.68
C LEU A 57 0.39 -17.61 -8.32
N CYS A 58 -0.72 -16.96 -8.63
CA CYS A 58 -0.74 -15.57 -9.05
C CYS A 58 -0.93 -14.64 -7.85
N HIS A 59 0.01 -13.74 -7.59
CA HIS A 59 -0.18 -12.71 -6.55
C HIS A 59 -0.98 -11.54 -7.11
N LEU A 60 -2.09 -11.22 -6.44
CA LEU A 60 -3.04 -10.19 -6.80
C LEU A 60 -3.16 -9.19 -5.64
N SER A 61 -2.48 -8.05 -5.78
CA SER A 61 -2.58 -6.89 -4.89
C SER A 61 -3.55 -5.87 -5.48
N THR A 62 -4.48 -5.36 -4.68
CA THR A 62 -5.50 -4.38 -5.13
C THR A 62 -4.88 -3.17 -5.80
N GLY A 63 -3.79 -2.65 -5.22
CA GLY A 63 -3.08 -1.48 -5.76
C GLY A 63 -2.41 -1.76 -7.10
N ASP A 64 -1.77 -2.93 -7.25
CA ASP A 64 -1.12 -3.32 -8.50
C ASP A 64 -2.12 -3.62 -9.61
N MET A 65 -3.25 -4.26 -9.26
CA MET A 65 -4.32 -4.53 -10.21
C MET A 65 -4.94 -3.24 -10.75
N LEU A 66 -5.26 -2.28 -9.88
CA LEU A 66 -5.79 -0.98 -10.28
C LEU A 66 -4.80 -0.24 -11.18
N ARG A 67 -3.53 -0.13 -10.78
CA ARG A 67 -2.49 0.50 -11.61
C ARG A 67 -2.32 -0.17 -12.97
N ALA A 68 -2.32 -1.51 -13.01
CA ALA A 68 -2.20 -2.27 -14.24
C ALA A 68 -3.41 -2.06 -15.17
N ALA A 69 -4.63 -2.02 -14.63
CA ALA A 69 -5.84 -1.77 -15.41
C ALA A 69 -5.85 -0.35 -16.00
N VAL A 70 -5.47 0.65 -15.19
CA VAL A 70 -5.32 2.05 -15.64
C VAL A 70 -4.26 2.17 -16.73
N ALA A 71 -3.09 1.54 -16.54
CA ALA A 71 -2.01 1.55 -17.52
C ALA A 71 -2.39 0.85 -18.84
N ALA A 72 -3.13 -0.27 -18.75
CA ALA A 72 -3.63 -1.00 -19.90
C ALA A 72 -4.81 -0.31 -20.61
N LYS A 73 -5.36 0.77 -20.01
CA LYS A 73 -6.56 1.46 -20.50
C LYS A 73 -7.73 0.49 -20.73
N SER A 74 -7.90 -0.49 -19.84
CA SER A 74 -9.06 -1.39 -19.93
C SER A 74 -10.36 -0.61 -19.68
N PRO A 75 -11.53 -1.08 -20.15
CA PRO A 75 -12.79 -0.38 -19.92
C PRO A 75 -13.06 -0.09 -18.43
N LEU A 76 -12.71 -1.02 -17.54
CA LEU A 76 -12.80 -0.82 -16.10
C LEU A 76 -11.67 0.07 -15.56
N GLY A 77 -10.46 -0.05 -16.11
CA GLY A 77 -9.32 0.81 -15.77
C GLY A 77 -9.53 2.28 -16.11
N VAL A 78 -10.22 2.60 -17.21
CA VAL A 78 -10.58 3.98 -17.57
C VAL A 78 -11.55 4.56 -16.54
N LYS A 79 -12.59 3.82 -16.17
CA LYS A 79 -13.53 4.24 -15.11
C LYS A 79 -12.83 4.40 -13.76
N ALA A 80 -11.89 3.51 -13.44
CA ALA A 80 -11.12 3.60 -12.21
C ALA A 80 -10.24 4.84 -12.21
N LYS A 81 -9.59 5.14 -13.33
CA LYS A 81 -8.81 6.36 -13.51
C LYS A 81 -9.67 7.61 -13.35
N GLU A 82 -10.85 7.66 -13.96
CA GLU A 82 -11.77 8.80 -13.83
C GLU A 82 -12.18 9.06 -12.38
N ALA A 83 -12.49 8.01 -11.61
CA ALA A 83 -12.78 8.14 -10.18
C ALA A 83 -11.57 8.67 -9.40
N MET A 84 -10.38 8.11 -9.66
CA MET A 84 -9.13 8.54 -9.01
C MET A 84 -8.76 9.99 -9.34
N ASP A 85 -8.91 10.41 -10.60
CA ASP A 85 -8.60 11.77 -11.05
C ASP A 85 -9.56 12.81 -10.43
N LYS A 86 -10.79 12.41 -10.07
CA LYS A 86 -11.76 13.23 -9.33
C LYS A 86 -11.54 13.24 -7.81
N GLY A 87 -10.61 12.42 -7.30
CA GLY A 87 -10.42 12.22 -5.86
C GLY A 87 -11.52 11.39 -5.19
N GLU A 88 -12.32 10.67 -5.98
CA GLU A 88 -13.37 9.77 -5.50
C GLU A 88 -12.78 8.39 -5.17
N LEU A 89 -13.42 7.67 -4.24
CA LEU A 89 -13.07 6.28 -3.96
C LEU A 89 -13.56 5.39 -5.11
N VAL A 90 -12.69 4.46 -5.53
CA VAL A 90 -13.07 3.44 -6.50
C VAL A 90 -14.11 2.51 -5.87
N SER A 91 -15.27 2.36 -6.53
CA SER A 91 -16.36 1.54 -5.99
C SER A 91 -15.99 0.05 -5.89
N ASP A 92 -16.57 -0.65 -4.92
CA ASP A 92 -16.30 -2.07 -4.70
C ASP A 92 -16.60 -2.92 -5.95
N ASP A 93 -17.68 -2.60 -6.69
CA ASP A 93 -18.02 -3.30 -7.93
C ASP A 93 -16.93 -3.16 -8.99
N LEU A 94 -16.32 -1.98 -9.07
CA LEU A 94 -15.25 -1.73 -10.03
C LEU A 94 -13.98 -2.47 -9.62
N VAL A 95 -13.65 -2.51 -8.33
CA VAL A 95 -12.51 -3.28 -7.81
C VAL A 95 -12.69 -4.77 -8.08
N VAL A 96 -13.87 -5.33 -7.81
CA VAL A 96 -14.20 -6.74 -8.07
C VAL A 96 -14.13 -7.05 -9.57
N GLY A 97 -14.65 -6.17 -10.43
CA GLY A 97 -14.55 -6.34 -11.88
C GLY A 97 -13.11 -6.34 -12.40
N ILE A 98 -12.27 -5.43 -11.91
CA ILE A 98 -10.84 -5.39 -12.27
C ILE A 98 -10.12 -6.65 -11.76
N MET A 99 -10.51 -7.15 -10.60
CA MET A 99 -9.98 -8.39 -10.05
C MET A 99 -10.36 -9.61 -10.90
N ASP A 100 -11.62 -9.66 -11.36
CA ASP A 100 -12.13 -10.68 -12.27
C ASP A 100 -11.32 -10.70 -13.59
N GLU A 101 -11.06 -9.53 -14.19
CA GLU A 101 -10.17 -9.42 -15.37
C GLU A 101 -8.75 -9.92 -15.06
N ALA A 102 -8.20 -9.57 -13.90
CA ALA A 102 -6.84 -9.96 -13.51
C ALA A 102 -6.68 -11.48 -13.29
N MET A 103 -7.73 -12.16 -12.81
CA MET A 103 -7.75 -13.61 -12.61
C MET A 103 -7.74 -14.41 -13.92
N ASN A 104 -8.10 -13.80 -15.06
CA ASN A 104 -8.09 -14.47 -16.37
C ASN A 104 -6.69 -14.65 -16.96
N ARG A 105 -5.66 -14.10 -16.31
CA ARG A 105 -4.28 -14.21 -16.79
C ARG A 105 -3.81 -15.68 -16.67
N PRO A 106 -3.04 -16.21 -17.64
CA PRO A 106 -2.55 -17.59 -17.62
C PRO A 106 -1.80 -17.96 -16.33
N LYS A 107 -1.08 -17.00 -15.74
CA LYS A 107 -0.34 -17.19 -14.48
C LYS A 107 -1.23 -17.50 -13.27
N CYS A 108 -2.55 -17.22 -13.34
CA CYS A 108 -3.50 -17.43 -12.26
C CYS A 108 -4.31 -18.73 -12.43
N GLN A 109 -4.02 -19.55 -13.45
CA GLN A 109 -4.72 -20.82 -13.68
C GLN A 109 -4.57 -21.82 -12.53
N LYS A 110 -3.39 -21.88 -11.91
CA LYS A 110 -3.13 -22.67 -10.68
C LYS A 110 -3.75 -22.07 -9.42
N GLY A 111 -4.40 -20.92 -9.55
CA GLY A 111 -4.99 -20.17 -8.46
C GLY A 111 -4.20 -18.89 -8.14
N PHE A 112 -4.52 -18.29 -7.00
CA PHE A 112 -4.11 -16.93 -6.68
C PHE A 112 -3.98 -16.69 -5.17
N ILE A 113 -3.28 -15.60 -4.85
CA ILE A 113 -3.20 -15.01 -3.52
C ILE A 113 -3.78 -13.61 -3.62
N LEU A 114 -4.85 -13.34 -2.88
CA LEU A 114 -5.40 -11.98 -2.72
C LEU A 114 -4.71 -11.31 -1.52
N ASP A 115 -4.06 -10.18 -1.78
CA ASP A 115 -3.34 -9.40 -0.78
C ASP A 115 -3.94 -8.00 -0.67
N GLY A 116 -4.56 -7.70 0.46
CA GLY A 116 -5.22 -6.42 0.71
C GLY A 116 -6.65 -6.30 0.18
N PHE A 117 -7.28 -7.42 -0.19
CA PHE A 117 -8.71 -7.54 -0.52
C PHE A 117 -9.22 -8.94 -0.14
N PRO A 118 -10.44 -9.09 0.38
CA PRO A 118 -11.39 -8.05 0.78
C PRO A 118 -10.97 -7.36 2.09
N ARG A 119 -11.43 -6.12 2.30
CA ARG A 119 -11.23 -5.34 3.54
C ARG A 119 -12.51 -5.11 4.32
N THR A 120 -13.67 -5.27 3.68
CA THR A 120 -14.99 -5.13 4.29
C THR A 120 -15.81 -6.39 4.06
N VAL A 121 -16.86 -6.58 4.86
CA VAL A 121 -17.80 -7.70 4.69
C VAL A 121 -18.47 -7.63 3.31
N THR A 122 -18.90 -6.44 2.87
CA THR A 122 -19.50 -6.23 1.55
C THR A 122 -18.56 -6.62 0.41
N GLN A 123 -17.26 -6.34 0.54
CA GLN A 123 -16.27 -6.79 -0.45
C GLN A 123 -16.10 -8.31 -0.46
N ALA A 124 -16.18 -8.95 0.70
CA ALA A 124 -16.11 -10.41 0.81
C ALA A 124 -17.33 -11.08 0.16
N GLU A 125 -18.53 -10.57 0.40
CA GLU A 125 -19.77 -11.06 -0.22
C GLU A 125 -19.69 -10.94 -1.76
N LYS A 126 -19.26 -9.80 -2.28
CA LYS A 126 -19.08 -9.60 -3.73
C LYS A 126 -17.98 -10.49 -4.34
N LEU A 127 -16.92 -10.76 -3.58
CA LEU A 127 -15.88 -11.70 -3.99
C LEU A 127 -16.47 -13.11 -4.13
N ASP A 128 -17.24 -13.56 -3.14
CA ASP A 128 -17.88 -14.87 -3.17
C ASP A 128 -18.87 -14.98 -4.33
N GLU A 129 -19.70 -13.96 -4.57
CA GLU A 129 -20.60 -13.91 -5.74
C GLU A 129 -19.86 -14.01 -7.09
N MET A 130 -18.71 -13.34 -7.22
CA MET A 130 -17.88 -13.42 -8.41
C MET A 130 -17.26 -14.81 -8.58
N LEU A 131 -16.71 -15.39 -7.52
CA LEU A 131 -16.10 -16.73 -7.56
C LEU A 131 -17.14 -17.82 -7.83
N ASN A 132 -18.32 -17.72 -7.24
CA ASN A 132 -19.43 -18.64 -7.49
C ASN A 132 -19.84 -18.65 -8.96
N ARG A 133 -19.89 -17.48 -9.62
CA ARG A 133 -20.14 -17.39 -11.07
C ARG A 133 -19.07 -18.09 -11.92
N ARG A 134 -17.84 -18.22 -11.39
CA ARG A 134 -16.73 -18.96 -12.00
C ARG A 134 -16.71 -20.45 -11.64
N GLY A 135 -17.62 -20.93 -10.79
CA GLY A 135 -17.53 -22.27 -10.22
C GLY A 135 -16.30 -22.48 -9.33
N ALA A 136 -15.83 -21.40 -8.71
CA ALA A 136 -14.68 -21.38 -7.82
C ALA A 136 -15.08 -20.90 -6.41
N GLN A 137 -14.23 -21.18 -5.42
CA GLN A 137 -14.39 -20.71 -4.05
C GLN A 137 -13.02 -20.43 -3.43
N ILE A 138 -12.96 -19.61 -2.38
CA ILE A 138 -11.73 -19.45 -1.60
C ILE A 138 -11.44 -20.73 -0.83
N ASP A 139 -10.22 -21.24 -0.95
CA ASP A 139 -9.81 -22.49 -0.27
C ASP A 139 -9.40 -22.22 1.17
N LYS A 140 -8.66 -21.13 1.40
CA LYS A 140 -8.16 -20.73 2.73
C LYS A 140 -8.00 -19.23 2.85
N VAL A 141 -8.25 -18.75 4.07
CA VAL A 141 -7.94 -17.39 4.51
C VAL A 141 -6.83 -17.48 5.56
N LEU A 142 -5.72 -16.79 5.34
CA LEU A 142 -4.61 -16.70 6.28
C LEU A 142 -4.68 -15.35 6.99
N ASN A 143 -4.92 -15.38 8.29
CA ASN A 143 -4.86 -14.19 9.14
C ASN A 143 -3.46 -14.05 9.76
N PHE A 144 -2.74 -13.02 9.33
CA PHE A 144 -1.46 -12.61 9.88
C PHE A 144 -1.70 -11.79 11.14
N ALA A 145 -2.07 -12.48 12.21
CA ALA A 145 -2.23 -11.87 13.52
C ALA A 145 -0.87 -11.44 14.07
N ILE A 146 -0.78 -10.18 14.48
CA ILE A 146 0.32 -9.65 15.25
C ILE A 146 -0.27 -9.14 16.56
N ASP A 147 0.41 -9.43 17.66
CA ASP A 147 0.05 -8.87 18.95
C ASP A 147 0.17 -7.34 18.88
N ASP A 148 -0.86 -6.61 19.31
CA ASP A 148 -0.91 -5.14 19.24
C ASP A 148 0.34 -4.49 19.87
N SER A 149 0.99 -5.16 20.83
CA SER A 149 2.26 -4.74 21.44
C SER A 149 3.48 -4.73 20.50
N GLN A 150 3.44 -5.48 19.40
CA GLN A 150 4.51 -5.58 18.38
C GLN A 150 4.25 -4.72 17.15
N TYR A 151 3.10 -4.04 17.07
CA TYR A 151 2.79 -3.09 16.00
C TYR A 151 3.54 -1.76 16.21
N CYS A 152 4.85 -1.77 15.95
CA CYS A 152 5.66 -0.55 15.87
C CYS A 152 6.64 -0.69 14.68
N PRO A 153 6.46 0.06 13.58
CA PRO A 153 7.38 -0.04 12.47
C PRO A 153 8.69 0.65 12.84
N SER A 154 9.78 -0.12 12.96
CA SER A 154 11.13 0.42 13.03
C SER A 154 11.46 1.12 11.70
N LEU A 155 11.50 2.45 11.71
CA LEU A 155 11.76 3.28 10.54
C LEU A 155 13.20 3.78 10.58
N SER A 156 14.05 3.18 9.76
CA SER A 156 15.42 3.63 9.53
C SER A 156 15.48 4.57 8.31
N TYR A 157 14.71 5.66 8.33
CA TYR A 157 14.84 6.78 7.40
C TYR A 157 14.73 8.08 8.19
N THR A 158 15.90 8.63 8.55
CA THR A 158 16.19 9.70 9.52
C THR A 158 15.65 11.11 9.19
N ALA A 159 14.48 11.18 8.56
CA ALA A 159 13.72 12.41 8.33
C ALA A 159 12.21 12.18 8.14
N GLY A 160 11.75 10.92 8.15
CA GLY A 160 10.38 10.52 7.79
C GLY A 160 9.58 9.86 8.91
N ASP A 161 10.18 9.54 10.06
CA ASP A 161 9.50 8.77 11.11
C ASP A 161 8.23 9.44 11.59
N LEU A 162 8.25 10.76 11.75
CA LEU A 162 7.07 11.51 12.16
C LEU A 162 5.96 11.49 11.09
N ALA A 163 6.34 11.58 9.82
CA ALA A 163 5.38 11.54 8.70
C ALA A 163 4.75 10.15 8.56
N ILE A 164 5.52 9.10 8.76
CA ILE A 164 5.04 7.73 8.66
C ILE A 164 4.20 7.39 9.88
N ALA A 165 4.59 7.81 11.08
CA ALA A 165 3.75 7.66 12.27
C ALA A 165 2.44 8.41 12.13
N ALA A 166 2.43 9.60 11.53
CA ALA A 166 1.20 10.32 11.21
C ALA A 166 0.34 9.53 10.20
N ALA A 167 0.93 8.91 9.18
CA ALA A 167 0.20 8.06 8.22
C ALA A 167 -0.40 6.81 8.89
N ILE A 168 0.33 6.20 9.83
CA ILE A 168 -0.17 5.06 10.61
C ILE A 168 -1.30 5.50 11.54
N CYS A 169 -1.15 6.63 12.24
CA CYS A 169 -2.20 7.20 13.08
C CYS A 169 -3.45 7.51 12.25
N SER A 170 -3.28 8.07 11.04
CA SER A 170 -4.37 8.32 10.10
C SER A 170 -5.13 7.05 9.74
N SER A 171 -4.39 5.98 9.43
CA SER A 171 -5.00 4.68 9.14
C SER A 171 -5.69 4.06 10.34
N PHE A 172 -5.11 4.17 11.54
CA PHE A 172 -5.65 3.56 12.76
C PHE A 172 -6.87 4.31 13.30
N LEU A 173 -6.87 5.64 13.18
CA LEU A 173 -7.97 6.50 13.63
C LEU A 173 -9.06 6.66 12.57
N GLU A 174 -8.92 6.01 11.40
CA GLU A 174 -9.79 6.16 10.23
C GLU A 174 -10.04 7.63 9.84
N PHE A 175 -9.06 8.50 10.10
CA PHE A 175 -9.16 9.94 9.85
C PHE A 175 -8.04 10.37 8.90
N PRO A 176 -8.35 10.90 7.71
CA PRO A 176 -7.34 11.29 6.73
C PRO A 176 -6.49 12.46 7.24
N ILE A 177 -5.20 12.47 6.92
CA ILE A 177 -4.33 13.62 7.20
C ILE A 177 -4.89 14.85 6.43
N PRO A 178 -5.11 15.99 7.11
CA PRO A 178 -5.58 17.19 6.44
C PRO A 178 -4.63 17.64 5.31
N HIS A 179 -5.20 18.14 4.21
CA HIS A 179 -4.41 18.64 3.08
C HIS A 179 -3.50 19.80 3.48
N GLY A 180 -2.29 19.84 2.93
CA GLY A 180 -1.33 20.91 3.17
C GLY A 180 -0.56 20.79 4.50
N VAL A 181 -0.66 19.65 5.21
CA VAL A 181 0.12 19.38 6.42
C VAL A 181 1.38 18.57 6.08
N ALA A 182 2.53 19.06 6.53
CA ALA A 182 3.81 18.35 6.47
C ALA A 182 4.31 17.99 7.87
N PHE A 183 5.12 16.94 7.97
CA PHE A 183 5.70 16.46 9.23
C PHE A 183 7.21 16.37 9.09
N ILE A 184 7.95 16.97 10.02
CA ILE A 184 9.42 16.96 10.01
C ILE A 184 9.92 16.66 11.41
N GLY A 185 10.43 15.45 11.62
CA GLY A 185 10.98 15.01 12.90
C GLY A 185 11.22 13.51 12.93
N GLU A 186 11.95 13.07 13.95
CA GLU A 186 12.14 11.67 14.30
C GLU A 186 11.33 11.32 15.55
N ILE A 187 11.08 10.04 15.77
CA ILE A 187 10.41 9.54 16.97
C ILE A 187 11.42 8.78 17.82
N GLY A 188 11.63 9.21 19.05
CA GLY A 188 12.43 8.49 20.02
C GLY A 188 11.70 7.26 20.56
N LEU A 189 12.46 6.36 21.18
CA LEU A 189 11.93 5.11 21.74
C LEU A 189 10.87 5.33 22.84
N GLY A 190 10.86 6.50 23.48
CA GLY A 190 9.84 6.90 24.46
C GLY A 190 8.60 7.56 23.86
N GLY A 191 8.50 7.60 22.53
CA GLY A 191 7.41 8.28 21.82
C GLY A 191 7.56 9.80 21.77
N GLU A 192 8.72 10.34 22.17
CA GLU A 192 9.04 11.75 22.06
C GLU A 192 9.43 12.14 20.63
N ILE A 193 9.11 13.37 20.22
CA ILE A 193 9.46 13.87 18.89
C ILE A 193 10.80 14.59 18.96
N ARG A 194 11.76 14.16 18.14
CA ARG A 194 13.16 14.62 18.13
C ARG A 194 13.51 15.35 16.84
N THR A 195 14.46 16.27 16.95
CA THR A 195 14.94 17.09 15.83
C THR A 195 15.77 16.30 14.84
N VAL A 196 15.61 16.62 13.56
CA VAL A 196 16.43 16.08 12.48
C VAL A 196 17.43 17.12 11.97
N PRO A 197 18.53 16.71 11.33
CA PRO A 197 19.49 17.65 10.77
C PRO A 197 18.85 18.61 9.75
N ARG A 198 19.28 19.88 9.79
CA ARG A 198 18.87 20.95 8.86
C ARG A 198 17.37 21.28 8.89
N MET A 199 16.76 21.31 10.09
CA MET A 199 15.34 21.66 10.30
C MET A 199 14.90 22.90 9.49
N GLU A 200 15.63 24.00 9.59
CA GLU A 200 15.26 25.27 8.94
C GLU A 200 15.13 25.12 7.43
N LYS A 201 16.14 24.52 6.78
CA LYS A 201 16.12 24.28 5.33
C LYS A 201 14.94 23.41 4.91
N ARG A 202 14.62 22.37 5.70
CA ARG A 202 13.51 21.45 5.39
C ARG A 202 12.17 22.16 5.50
N VAL A 203 11.95 22.93 6.57
CA VAL A 203 10.73 23.72 6.77
C VAL A 203 10.58 24.79 5.68
N SER A 204 11.68 25.47 5.28
CA SER A 204 11.65 26.42 4.17
C SER A 204 11.32 25.76 2.83
N THR A 205 11.81 24.55 2.55
CA THR A 205 11.44 23.80 1.34
C THR A 205 9.96 23.43 1.36
N VAL A 206 9.46 22.95 2.48
CA VAL A 206 8.03 22.62 2.66
C VAL A 206 7.14 23.85 2.42
N ALA A 207 7.53 25.01 2.94
CA ALA A 207 6.81 26.26 2.66
C ALA A 207 6.80 26.60 1.16
N LYS A 208 7.94 26.48 0.47
CA LYS A 208 8.06 26.72 -0.99
C LYS A 208 7.23 25.76 -1.85
N LEU A 209 6.94 24.56 -1.33
CA LEU A 209 6.12 23.56 -1.99
C LEU A 209 4.61 23.79 -1.78
N GLY A 210 4.22 24.85 -1.07
CA GLY A 210 2.81 25.23 -0.89
C GLY A 210 2.10 24.53 0.27
N PHE A 211 2.84 23.94 1.22
CA PHE A 211 2.25 23.41 2.45
C PHE A 211 1.88 24.55 3.40
N THR A 212 0.69 24.47 3.98
CA THR A 212 0.10 25.50 4.85
C THR A 212 0.41 25.25 6.33
N LYS A 213 0.71 24.01 6.72
CA LYS A 213 1.04 23.63 8.10
C LYS A 213 2.26 22.71 8.15
N CYS A 214 3.09 22.86 9.16
CA CYS A 214 4.23 21.96 9.41
C CYS A 214 4.33 21.57 10.88
N VAL A 215 4.25 20.27 11.15
CA VAL A 215 4.44 19.68 12.47
C VAL A 215 5.92 19.38 12.70
N VAL A 216 6.45 19.89 13.80
CA VAL A 216 7.87 19.82 14.17
C VAL A 216 8.05 19.48 15.66
N PRO A 217 9.25 19.06 16.10
CA PRO A 217 9.55 18.90 17.51
C PRO A 217 9.34 20.21 18.27
N LYS A 218 8.72 20.13 19.46
CA LYS A 218 8.45 21.30 20.32
C LYS A 218 9.69 22.15 20.62
N SER A 219 10.86 21.50 20.72
CA SER A 219 12.13 22.16 21.03
C SER A 219 12.56 23.22 20.02
N VAL A 220 12.15 23.08 18.75
CA VAL A 220 12.56 23.98 17.66
C VAL A 220 11.44 24.92 17.18
N GLU A 221 10.23 24.79 17.71
CA GLU A 221 9.07 25.58 17.31
C GLU A 221 9.32 27.09 17.38
N LYS A 222 9.88 27.58 18.49
CA LYS A 222 10.15 29.02 18.68
C LYS A 222 11.18 29.54 17.68
N SER A 223 12.25 28.78 17.45
CA SER A 223 13.33 29.12 16.50
C SER A 223 12.82 29.14 15.05
N LEU A 224 11.93 28.23 14.69
CA LEU A 224 11.36 28.16 13.35
C LEU A 224 10.31 29.24 13.12
N LYS A 225 9.53 29.62 14.15
CA LYS A 225 8.58 30.75 14.07
C LYS A 225 9.28 32.09 13.87
N SER A 226 10.48 32.28 14.42
CA SER A 226 11.28 33.50 14.20
C SER A 226 11.86 33.64 12.77
N LEU A 227 11.81 32.59 11.94
CA LEU A 227 12.25 32.67 10.54
C LEU A 227 11.30 33.49 9.65
N GLY A 228 10.13 33.90 10.15
CA GLY A 228 9.23 34.82 9.43
C GLY A 228 8.62 34.22 8.16
N LEU A 229 8.45 32.89 8.10
CA LEU A 229 7.78 32.21 7.00
C LEU A 229 6.28 32.53 7.04
N LYS A 230 5.85 33.58 6.33
CA LYS A 230 4.47 34.13 6.41
C LYS A 230 3.36 33.17 5.94
N GLU A 231 3.70 32.13 5.18
CA GLU A 231 2.73 31.26 4.50
C GLU A 231 2.53 29.90 5.17
N ILE A 232 3.29 29.57 6.23
CA ILE A 232 3.23 28.25 6.88
C ILE A 232 3.06 28.36 8.40
N GLU A 233 2.06 27.66 8.92
CA GLU A 233 1.83 27.53 10.35
C GLU A 233 2.74 26.44 10.94
N ILE A 234 3.58 26.80 11.91
CA ILE A 234 4.46 25.86 12.61
C ILE A 234 3.80 25.34 13.88
N ILE A 235 3.59 24.03 13.96
CA ILE A 235 2.96 23.33 15.08
C ILE A 235 4.01 22.49 15.81
N GLY A 236 4.38 22.90 17.02
CA GLY A 236 5.34 22.16 17.84
C GLY A 236 4.66 21.09 18.70
N CYS A 237 5.08 19.83 18.55
CA CYS A 237 4.59 18.69 19.34
C CYS A 237 5.74 18.04 20.13
N LYS A 238 5.49 17.63 21.38
CA LYS A 238 6.48 16.95 22.22
C LYS A 238 6.50 15.44 22.01
N ASN A 239 5.35 14.85 21.71
CA ASN A 239 5.16 13.41 21.60
C ASN A 239 4.02 13.09 20.62
N LEU A 240 3.84 11.80 20.32
CA LEU A 240 2.83 11.34 19.36
C LEU A 240 1.39 11.64 19.81
N LYS A 241 1.12 11.64 21.13
CA LYS A 241 -0.20 12.00 21.68
C LYS A 241 -0.58 13.45 21.37
N GLU A 242 0.37 14.38 21.54
CA GLU A 242 0.16 15.77 21.15
C GLU A 242 -0.06 15.92 19.64
N LEU A 243 0.73 15.20 18.81
CA LEU A 243 0.53 15.17 17.37
C LEU A 243 -0.89 14.71 17.00
N ILE A 244 -1.36 13.61 17.59
CA ILE A 244 -2.70 13.07 17.32
C ILE A 244 -3.76 14.12 17.64
N ASN A 245 -3.67 14.75 18.81
CA ASN A 245 -4.63 15.76 19.23
C ASN A 245 -4.60 17.01 18.35
N SER A 246 -3.41 17.46 17.93
CA SER A 246 -3.24 18.68 17.14
C SER A 246 -3.59 18.52 15.66
N VAL A 247 -3.55 17.30 15.12
CA VAL A 247 -3.73 17.04 13.67
C VAL A 247 -5.05 16.32 13.36
N PHE A 248 -5.49 15.41 14.24
CA PHE A 248 -6.62 14.50 13.97
C PHE A 248 -7.84 14.75 14.85
N ARG A 249 -7.73 15.59 15.89
CA ARG A 249 -8.83 15.93 16.81
C ARG A 249 -9.07 17.43 16.96
N GLY A 250 -8.41 18.23 16.12
CA GLY A 250 -8.57 19.69 16.05
C GLY A 250 -9.59 20.11 15.01
#